data_AF-A0A6A4NTM6-F1
#
_entry.id   AF-A0A6A4NTM6-F1
#
_cell.length_a   1.000
_cell.length_b   1.000
_cell.length_c   1.000
_cell.angle_alpha   90.00
_cell.angle_beta   90.00
_cell.angle_gamma   90.00
#
_symmetry.space_group_name_H-M   'P 1'
#
loop_
_entity.id
_entity.type
_entity.pdbx_description
1 polymer ?
#
loop_
_entity_poly.entity_id
_entity_poly.type
_entity_poly.pdbx_seq_one_letter_code
_entity_poly.pdbx_strand_id
1 'polypeptide(L)' 'MAQYIINMNASLRASDEFIIHKLDSTHIFDQPHVEQMIRSQIAKFREDNTYVNPN' A
#
# COMPACT_ATOMS: atom_id res chain seq x y z
N MET A 1 0.10 8.28 1.46
CA MET A 1 0.43 6.85 1.17
C MET A 1 -0.19 5.88 2.18
N ALA A 2 -0.17 6.13 3.48
CA ALA A 2 -0.81 5.26 4.47
C ALA A 2 -2.28 4.93 4.12
N GLN A 3 -3.08 5.93 3.74
CA GLN A 3 -4.47 5.71 3.32
C GLN A 3 -4.61 4.82 2.08
N TYR A 4 -3.69 4.92 1.12
CA TYR A 4 -3.67 4.05 -0.07
C TYR A 4 -3.42 2.59 0.32
N ILE A 5 -2.47 2.35 1.23
CA ILE A 5 -2.16 1.00 1.74
C ILE A 5 -3.33 0.44 2.56
N ILE A 6 -4.00 1.27 3.37
CA ILE A 6 -5.21 0.88 4.12
C ILE A 6 -6.34 0.48 3.16
N ASN A 7 -6.57 1.28 2.11
CA ASN A 7 -7.59 0.98 1.12
C ASN A 7 -7.24 -0.30 0.33
N MET A 8 -5.97 -0.51 0.01
CA MET A 8 -5.48 -1.73 -0.61
C MET A 8 -5.73 -2.95 0.28
N ASN A 9 -5.40 -2.87 1.57
CA ASN A 9 -5.67 -3.95 2.52
C ASN A 9 -7.17 -4.27 2.61
N ALA A 10 -8.01 -3.24 2.72
CA ALA A 10 -9.47 -3.40 2.79
C ALA A 10 -10.11 -3.98 1.52
N SER A 11 -9.39 -3.95 0.38
CA SER A 11 -9.85 -4.59 -0.87
C SER A 11 -9.51 -6.08 -0.95
N LEU A 12 -8.68 -6.60 -0.05
CA LEU A 12 -8.32 -8.01 0.03
C LEU A 12 -9.38 -8.80 0.81
N ARG A 13 -9.34 -10.12 0.68
CA ARG A 13 -10.16 -11.01 1.50
C ARG A 13 -9.60 -11.05 2.92
N ALA A 14 -10.44 -11.33 3.91
CA ALA A 14 -10.02 -11.41 5.32
C ALA A 14 -8.85 -12.38 5.60
N SER A 15 -8.66 -13.41 4.77
CA SER A 15 -7.52 -14.34 4.85
C SER A 15 -6.19 -13.70 4.41
N ASP A 16 -6.27 -12.67 3.59
CA ASP A 16 -5.15 -12.05 2.88
C ASP A 16 -4.88 -10.62 3.41
N GLU A 17 -5.64 -10.17 4.41
CA GLU A 17 -5.39 -8.92 5.11
C GLU A 17 -4.03 -8.99 5.83
N PHE A 18 -3.23 -7.96 5.62
CA PHE A 18 -1.85 -7.89 6.08
C PHE A 18 -1.62 -6.80 7.12
N ILE A 19 -2.57 -5.89 7.33
CA ILE A 19 -2.50 -4.88 8.39
C ILE A 19 -2.93 -5.54 9.70
N ILE A 20 -2.01 -5.60 10.66
CA ILE A 20 -2.28 -6.10 12.00
C ILE A 20 -2.88 -4.96 12.85
N HIS A 21 -2.20 -3.80 12.87
CA HIS A 21 -2.64 -2.63 13.63
C HIS A 21 -2.32 -1.31 12.92
N LYS A 22 -3.19 -0.32 13.09
CA LYS A 22 -2.92 1.08 12.73
C LYS A 22 -2.46 1.82 13.98
N LEU A 23 -1.23 2.31 13.98
CA LEU A 23 -0.64 3.01 15.13
C LEU A 23 -1.07 4.48 15.16
N ASP A 24 -1.05 5.14 14.01
CA ASP A 24 -1.57 6.50 13.83
C ASP A 24 -1.96 6.75 12.35
N SER A 25 -2.08 8.01 11.92
CA SER A 25 -2.42 8.35 10.53
C SER A 25 -1.30 8.07 9.52
N THR A 26 -0.07 7.85 9.98
CA THR A 26 1.16 7.70 9.19
C THR A 26 1.86 6.36 9.39
N HIS A 27 1.66 5.70 10.54
CA HIS A 27 2.30 4.45 10.92
C HIS A 27 1.31 3.28 10.94
N ILE A 28 1.69 2.20 10.28
CA ILE A 28 0.94 0.95 10.18
C ILE A 28 1.89 -0.18 10.61
N PHE A 29 1.36 -1.13 11.37
CA PHE A 29 2.04 -2.37 11.72
C PHE A 29 1.45 -3.50 10.87
N ASP A 30 2.27 -4.06 9.99
CA ASP A 30 1.91 -5.04 8.98
C ASP A 30 2.69 -6.35 9.12
N GLN A 31 2.25 -7.38 8.40
CA GLN A 31 2.93 -8.67 8.38
C GLN A 31 4.30 -8.54 7.65
N PRO A 32 5.40 -9.11 8.19
CA PRO A 32 6.75 -8.88 7.64
C PRO A 32 6.94 -9.37 6.20
N HIS A 33 6.14 -10.34 5.74
CA HIS A 33 6.26 -10.89 4.39
C HIS A 33 5.62 -10.02 3.31
N VAL A 34 4.84 -9.00 3.66
CA VAL A 34 4.16 -8.14 2.68
C VAL A 34 4.94 -6.88 2.30
N GLU A 35 6.10 -6.66 2.93
CA GLU A 35 6.94 -5.48 2.67
C GLU A 35 7.25 -5.31 1.17
N GLN A 36 7.67 -6.38 0.50
CA GLN A 36 8.02 -6.34 -0.91
C GLN A 36 6.80 -6.02 -1.78
N MET A 37 5.64 -6.61 -1.49
CA MET A 37 4.39 -6.33 -2.19
C MET A 37 4.00 -4.86 -2.05
N ILE A 38 4.03 -4.32 -0.82
CA ILE A 38 3.68 -2.93 -0.55
C ILE A 38 4.62 -1.99 -1.29
N ARG A 39 5.93 -2.24 -1.25
CA ARG A 39 6.93 -1.42 -1.96
C ARG A 39 6.68 -1.41 -3.47
N SER A 40 6.41 -2.56 -4.08
CA SER A 40 6.09 -2.67 -5.50
C SER A 40 4.82 -1.92 -5.88
N GLN A 41 3.75 -2.02 -5.08
CA GLN A 41 2.49 -1.32 -5.36
C GLN A 41 2.63 0.20 -5.20
N ILE A 42 3.40 0.66 -4.21
CA ILE A 42 3.71 2.09 -4.05
C ILE A 42 4.51 2.62 -5.23
N ALA A 43 5.49 1.86 -5.73
CA ALA A 43 6.27 2.24 -6.90
C ALA A 43 5.37 2.39 -8.13
N LYS A 44 4.54 1.38 -8.41
CA LYS A 44 3.57 1.43 -9.51
C LYS A 44 2.58 2.59 -9.37
N PHE A 45 2.03 2.80 -8.18
CA PHE A 45 1.14 3.92 -7.93
C PHE A 45 1.81 5.27 -8.21
N ARG A 46 3.09 5.43 -7.89
CA ARG A 46 3.84 6.64 -8.21
C ARG A 46 4.03 6.79 -9.72
N GLU A 47 4.40 5.72 -10.42
CA GLU A 47 4.56 5.71 -11.88
C GLU A 47 3.24 6.08 -12.59
N ASP A 48 2.14 5.43 -12.23
CA ASP A 48 0.81 5.67 -12.83
C ASP A 48 0.31 7.11 -12.61
N ASN A 49 0.72 7.76 -11.51
CA ASN A 49 0.38 9.16 -11.21
C ASN A 49 1.45 10.16 -11.68
N THR A 50 2.57 9.70 -12.23
CA THR A 50 3.61 10.59 -12.74
C THR A 50 3.19 11.10 -14.11
N TYR A 51 2.98 12.41 -14.23
CA TYR A 51 2.73 13.04 -15.52
C TYR A 51 3.98 12.90 -16.40
N VAL A 52 3.83 12.21 -17.54
CA VAL A 52 4.84 12.14 -18.59
C VAL A 52 4.37 13.05 -19.72
N ASN A 53 5.18 14.06 -20.07
CA ASN A 53 4.86 14.92 -21.21
C ASN A 53 4.79 14.05 -22.48
N PRO A 54 3.65 14.01 -23.20
CA PRO A 54 3.59 13.29 -24.46
C PRO A 54 4.51 14.00 -25.45
N ASN A 55 5.59 13.31 -25.86
CA ASN A 55 6.46 13.75 -26.95
C ASN A 55 5.75 13.66 -28.30
#